data_AF-A0A377AST6-F1
#
_entry.id   AF-A0A377AST6-F1
#
_cell.length_a   1.000
_cell.length_b   1.000
_cell.length_c   1.000
_cell.angle_alpha   90.00
_cell.angle_beta   90.00
_cell.angle_gamma   90.00
#
_symmetry.space_group_name_H-M   'P 1'
#
loop_
_entity.id
_entity.type
_entity.pdbx_description
1 polymer ?
#
loop_
_entity_poly.entity_id
_entity_poly.type
_entity_poly.pdbx_seq_one_letter_code
_entity_poly.pdbx_strand_id
1 'polypeptide(L)'
;MRQYRAVPEGGQKERRLGAICGTAFLEQALAIEWQHGDLTLRGWVADPNHTTPALAEIQYCYVNGRMMRDRLINHAIRQACEDKLGADQQPAFVLYLEIDPHQVDVNVHPAKHEVRFHQSRLVHDFIYQGVLSVLQQQLETPLPLDDEPQPAPRSIPENRVAAGRNHFAEPAAS
;
A
#
# COMPACT_ATOMS: atom_id res chain seq x y z
N MET A 1 -25.52 -12.99 15.32
CA MET A 1 -25.15 -12.58 13.95
C MET A 1 -25.16 -11.07 13.86
N ARG A 2 -24.00 -10.42 13.66
CA ARG A 2 -23.92 -8.95 13.50
C ARG A 2 -24.19 -8.65 12.02
N GLN A 3 -25.38 -8.12 11.71
CA GLN A 3 -25.76 -7.74 10.35
C GLN A 3 -25.30 -6.29 10.09
N TYR A 4 -24.32 -6.11 9.21
CA TYR A 4 -23.91 -4.79 8.75
C TYR A 4 -24.69 -4.44 7.47
N ARG A 5 -25.44 -3.34 7.50
CA ARG A 5 -26.23 -2.79 6.38
C ARG A 5 -25.30 -2.45 5.20
N ALA A 6 -25.72 -2.41 3.93
CA ALA A 6 -24.91 -1.93 2.76
C ALA A 6 -24.77 -0.38 2.76
N VAL A 7 -23.68 0.22 2.22
CA VAL A 7 -23.50 1.71 2.20
C VAL A 7 -24.23 2.21 0.95
N PRO A 8 -25.00 3.31 1.02
CA PRO A 8 -25.47 3.98 -0.20
C PRO A 8 -24.29 4.41 -1.10
N GLU A 9 -24.49 4.44 -2.42
CA GLU A 9 -23.48 4.84 -3.40
C GLU A 9 -22.90 6.22 -3.07
N GLY A 10 -21.58 6.32 -2.96
CA GLY A 10 -20.86 7.56 -2.62
C GLY A 10 -20.71 7.87 -1.11
N GLY A 11 -21.27 7.05 -0.21
CA GLY A 11 -21.03 7.19 1.22
C GLY A 11 -19.61 6.72 1.60
N GLN A 12 -18.84 7.56 2.31
CA GLN A 12 -17.46 7.29 2.74
C GLN A 12 -17.31 5.87 3.30
N LYS A 13 -16.73 4.96 2.49
CA LYS A 13 -16.52 3.54 2.83
C LYS A 13 -15.66 3.42 4.10
N GLU A 14 -14.78 4.39 4.33
CA GLU A 14 -13.96 4.57 5.53
C GLU A 14 -14.78 4.73 6.82
N ARG A 15 -15.92 5.44 6.79
CA ARG A 15 -16.79 5.59 7.98
C ARG A 15 -17.34 4.25 8.43
N ARG A 16 -17.70 3.39 7.47
CA ARG A 16 -18.12 2.03 7.78
C ARG A 16 -16.96 1.18 8.25
N LEU A 17 -15.82 1.28 7.58
CA LEU A 17 -14.61 0.55 7.95
C LEU A 17 -14.26 0.83 9.42
N GLY A 18 -14.23 2.09 9.83
CA GLY A 18 -14.02 2.49 11.23
C GLY A 18 -15.12 1.99 12.18
N ALA A 19 -16.39 1.95 11.75
CA ALA A 19 -17.47 1.42 12.58
C ALA A 19 -17.41 -0.11 12.78
N ILE A 20 -16.83 -0.85 11.83
CA ILE A 20 -16.73 -2.32 11.88
C ILE A 20 -15.40 -2.78 12.50
N CYS A 21 -14.30 -2.16 12.07
CA CYS A 21 -12.92 -2.56 12.39
C CYS A 21 -12.31 -1.71 13.51
N GLY A 22 -12.98 -0.64 13.93
CA GLY A 22 -12.46 0.31 14.91
C GLY A 22 -11.58 1.39 14.28
N THR A 23 -11.37 2.48 15.04
CA THR A 23 -10.52 3.60 14.61
C THR A 23 -9.05 3.20 14.51
N ALA A 24 -8.58 2.31 15.39
CA ALA A 24 -7.21 1.81 15.37
C ALA A 24 -6.84 1.12 14.03
N PHE A 25 -7.78 0.41 13.41
CA PHE A 25 -7.55 -0.16 12.08
C PHE A 25 -7.51 0.94 11.02
N LEU A 26 -8.45 1.89 11.08
CA LEU A 26 -8.57 2.97 10.10
C LEU A 26 -7.32 3.88 10.07
N GLU A 27 -6.70 4.14 11.22
CA GLU A 27 -5.46 4.93 11.33
C GLU A 27 -4.26 4.27 10.64
N GLN A 28 -4.26 2.93 10.55
CA GLN A 28 -3.19 2.15 9.92
C GLN A 28 -3.58 1.64 8.53
N ALA A 29 -4.79 1.94 8.06
CA ALA A 29 -5.37 1.35 6.86
C ALA A 29 -4.79 1.98 5.59
N LEU A 30 -4.05 1.18 4.83
CA LEU A 30 -3.50 1.52 3.53
C LEU A 30 -4.48 1.06 2.45
N ALA A 31 -5.00 2.01 1.67
CA ALA A 31 -5.92 1.71 0.60
C ALA A 31 -5.22 0.97 -0.55
N ILE A 32 -5.85 -0.10 -1.05
CA ILE A 32 -5.40 -0.85 -2.22
C ILE A 32 -6.40 -0.63 -3.34
N GLU A 33 -5.87 -0.26 -4.51
CA GLU A 33 -6.55 -0.27 -5.79
C GLU A 33 -5.58 -0.83 -6.84
N TRP A 34 -5.75 -2.11 -7.16
CA TRP A 34 -4.85 -2.86 -8.04
C TRP A 34 -5.67 -3.64 -9.07
N GLN A 35 -5.31 -3.52 -10.35
CA GLN A 35 -6.07 -4.15 -11.43
C GLN A 35 -5.14 -4.72 -12.50
N HIS A 36 -5.48 -5.91 -13.00
CA HIS A 36 -4.81 -6.54 -14.13
C HIS A 36 -5.79 -7.39 -14.93
N GLY A 37 -6.18 -6.93 -16.13
CA GLY A 37 -7.23 -7.57 -16.92
C GLY A 37 -8.55 -7.61 -16.15
N ASP A 38 -9.13 -8.81 -16.04
CA ASP A 38 -10.38 -9.07 -15.32
C ASP A 38 -10.20 -9.24 -13.81
N LEU A 39 -8.96 -9.18 -13.31
CA LEU A 39 -8.67 -9.23 -11.88
C LEU A 39 -8.60 -7.83 -11.29
N THR A 40 -9.33 -7.63 -10.21
CA THR A 40 -9.32 -6.37 -9.46
C THR A 40 -9.22 -6.66 -7.97
N LEU A 41 -8.23 -6.08 -7.29
CA LEU A 41 -8.07 -6.12 -5.84
C LEU A 41 -8.30 -4.72 -5.28
N ARG A 42 -9.25 -4.61 -4.37
CA ARG A 42 -9.61 -3.37 -3.68
C ARG A 42 -9.68 -3.57 -2.18
N GLY A 43 -9.56 -2.51 -1.41
CA GLY A 43 -9.81 -2.54 0.04
C GLY A 43 -8.67 -1.91 0.83
N TRP A 44 -8.37 -2.47 1.99
CA TRP A 44 -7.35 -1.94 2.89
C TRP A 44 -6.50 -3.04 3.52
N VAL A 45 -5.22 -2.75 3.69
CA VAL A 45 -4.27 -3.54 4.48
C VAL A 45 -3.73 -2.63 5.59
N ALA A 46 -3.64 -3.12 6.82
CA ALA A 46 -3.00 -2.36 7.88
C ALA A 46 -1.48 -2.37 7.69
N ASP A 47 -0.80 -1.27 8.04
CA ASP A 47 0.66 -1.25 8.04
C ASP A 47 1.22 -2.35 8.97
N PRO A 48 2.04 -3.29 8.43
CA PRO A 48 2.61 -4.35 9.24
C PRO A 48 3.39 -3.84 10.46
N ASN A 49 4.13 -2.73 10.35
CA ASN A 49 4.91 -2.18 11.47
C ASN A 49 4.06 -1.81 12.71
N HIS A 50 2.78 -1.52 12.51
CA HIS A 50 1.86 -1.04 13.52
C HIS A 50 0.71 -2.02 13.83
N THR A 51 0.80 -3.24 13.30
CA THR A 51 -0.24 -4.26 13.49
C THR A 51 -0.12 -4.90 14.87
N THR A 52 -1.13 -4.71 15.72
CA THR A 52 -1.22 -5.34 17.04
C THR A 52 -1.97 -6.68 16.96
N PRO A 53 -1.85 -7.57 17.96
CA PRO A 53 -2.61 -8.83 17.99
C PRO A 53 -4.13 -8.64 17.89
N ALA A 54 -4.66 -7.56 18.45
CA ALA A 54 -6.08 -7.23 18.35
C ALA A 54 -6.49 -6.81 16.93
N LEU A 55 -5.62 -6.08 16.21
CA LEU A 55 -5.85 -5.76 14.81
C LEU A 55 -5.74 -6.99 13.92
N ALA A 56 -4.84 -7.92 14.23
CA ALA A 56 -4.65 -9.16 13.50
C ALA A 56 -5.89 -10.09 13.50
N GLU A 57 -6.88 -9.86 14.37
CA GLU A 57 -8.18 -10.53 14.30
C GLU A 57 -9.02 -10.10 13.07
N ILE A 58 -8.69 -8.95 12.47
CA ILE A 58 -9.38 -8.36 11.33
C ILE A 58 -8.76 -8.93 10.05
N GLN A 59 -9.27 -10.10 9.62
CA GLN A 59 -8.87 -10.75 8.38
C GLN A 59 -10.12 -11.02 7.53
N TYR A 60 -10.55 -10.00 6.80
CA TYR A 60 -11.73 -10.07 5.95
C TYR A 60 -11.35 -10.10 4.48
N CYS A 61 -11.73 -11.18 3.81
CA CYS A 61 -11.56 -11.35 2.37
C CYS A 61 -12.93 -11.58 1.74
N TYR A 62 -13.17 -10.91 0.62
CA TYR A 62 -14.34 -11.12 -0.22
C TYR A 62 -13.90 -11.47 -1.62
N VAL A 63 -14.54 -12.49 -2.22
CA VAL A 63 -14.37 -12.85 -3.63
C VAL A 63 -15.72 -12.67 -4.31
N ASN A 64 -15.81 -11.78 -5.31
CA ASN A 64 -17.07 -11.45 -6.00
C ASN A 64 -18.23 -11.15 -5.02
N GLY A 65 -17.93 -10.39 -3.97
CA GLY A 65 -18.89 -9.96 -2.95
C GLY A 65 -19.25 -11.00 -1.88
N ARG A 66 -18.72 -12.23 -1.95
CA ARG A 66 -18.93 -13.27 -0.94
C ARG A 66 -17.73 -13.35 0.00
N MET A 67 -17.98 -13.37 1.30
CA MET A 67 -16.91 -13.53 2.28
C MET A 67 -16.28 -14.93 2.19
N MET A 68 -14.95 -14.97 2.11
CA MET A 68 -14.14 -16.17 1.98
C MET A 68 -13.05 -16.21 3.06
N ARG A 69 -12.63 -17.42 3.43
CA ARG A 69 -11.45 -17.70 4.27
C ARG A 69 -10.54 -18.66 3.53
N ASP A 70 -10.02 -18.19 2.41
CA ASP A 70 -9.20 -18.98 1.52
C ASP A 70 -7.72 -18.97 1.93
N ARG A 71 -7.08 -20.15 1.92
CA ARG A 71 -5.68 -20.29 2.36
C ARG A 71 -4.70 -19.65 1.39
N LEU A 72 -4.97 -19.69 0.08
CA LEU A 72 -4.11 -19.13 -0.95
C LEU A 72 -4.06 -17.61 -0.84
N ILE A 73 -5.23 -16.98 -0.65
CA ILE A 73 -5.32 -15.53 -0.46
C ILE A 73 -4.57 -15.10 0.81
N ASN A 74 -4.82 -15.77 1.94
CA ASN A 74 -4.15 -15.45 3.19
C ASN A 74 -2.63 -15.61 3.10
N HIS A 75 -2.17 -16.65 2.40
CA HIS A 75 -0.75 -16.87 2.19
C HIS A 75 -0.10 -15.76 1.36
N ALA A 76 -0.72 -15.34 0.25
CA ALA A 76 -0.21 -14.26 -0.59
C ALA A 76 -0.04 -12.93 0.19
N ILE A 77 -1.05 -12.58 1.01
CA ILE A 77 -1.02 -11.36 1.83
C ILE A 77 0.07 -11.46 2.90
N ARG A 78 0.14 -12.60 3.60
CA ARG A 78 1.15 -12.82 4.65
C ARG A 78 2.56 -12.75 4.07
N GLN A 79 2.80 -13.38 2.92
CA GLN A 79 4.09 -13.33 2.24
C GLN A 79 4.49 -11.89 1.85
N ALA A 80 3.56 -11.09 1.32
CA ALA A 80 3.83 -9.69 1.01
C ALA A 80 4.16 -8.85 2.26
N CYS A 81 3.50 -9.12 3.38
CA CYS A 81 3.80 -8.45 4.65
C CYS A 81 5.14 -8.89 5.25
N GLU A 82 5.46 -10.18 5.18
CA GLU A 82 6.73 -10.74 5.64
C GLU A 82 7.91 -10.16 4.86
N ASP A 83 7.80 -10.07 3.53
CA ASP A 83 8.83 -9.46 2.67
C ASP A 83 9.05 -7.97 2.96
N LYS A 84 8.01 -7.25 3.41
CA LYS A 84 8.13 -5.84 3.84
C LYS A 84 8.80 -5.71 5.21
N LEU A 85 8.40 -6.54 6.18
CA LEU A 85 8.79 -6.40 7.59
C LEU A 85 10.09 -7.13 7.94
N GLY A 86 10.45 -8.16 7.17
CA GLY A 86 11.52 -9.10 7.50
C GLY A 86 11.20 -10.02 8.68
N ALA A 87 9.92 -10.08 9.09
CA ALA A 87 9.46 -10.90 10.19
C ALA A 87 8.06 -11.47 9.89
N ASP A 88 7.85 -12.71 10.30
CA ASP A 88 6.57 -13.39 10.16
C ASP A 88 5.58 -12.90 11.23
N GLN A 89 4.55 -12.18 10.80
CA GLN A 89 3.48 -11.70 11.67
C GLN A 89 2.11 -11.83 10.99
N GLN A 90 1.05 -11.81 11.81
CA GLN A 90 -0.31 -11.88 11.29
C GLN A 90 -0.74 -10.52 10.74
N PRO A 91 -1.09 -10.41 9.45
CA PRO A 91 -1.57 -9.15 8.88
C PRO A 91 -3.02 -8.89 9.30
N ALA A 92 -3.39 -7.61 9.29
CA ALA A 92 -4.77 -7.15 9.41
C ALA A 92 -5.22 -6.54 8.09
N PHE A 93 -6.37 -6.95 7.56
CA PHE A 93 -6.83 -6.51 6.25
C PHE A 93 -8.35 -6.67 6.02
N VAL A 94 -8.85 -5.86 5.08
CA VAL A 94 -10.19 -5.97 4.51
C VAL A 94 -10.08 -5.84 3.00
N LEU A 95 -10.05 -6.98 2.29
CA LEU A 95 -9.80 -7.04 0.85
C LEU A 95 -10.97 -7.59 0.07
N TYR A 96 -11.15 -7.06 -1.14
CA TYR A 96 -12.18 -7.41 -2.11
C TYR A 96 -11.48 -7.79 -3.40
N LEU A 97 -11.53 -9.08 -3.73
CA LEU A 97 -11.09 -9.61 -5.00
C LEU A 97 -12.29 -9.75 -5.93
N GLU A 98 -12.18 -9.17 -7.12
CA GLU A 98 -13.08 -9.40 -8.23
C GLU A 98 -12.34 -10.14 -9.33
N ILE A 99 -13.00 -11.15 -9.88
CA ILE A 99 -12.47 -12.07 -10.89
C ILE A 99 -13.64 -12.59 -11.72
N ASP A 100 -13.39 -12.93 -12.99
CA ASP A 100 -14.35 -13.65 -13.83
C ASP A 100 -14.92 -14.87 -13.06
N PRO A 101 -16.25 -14.98 -12.88
CA PRO A 101 -16.89 -16.13 -12.24
C PRO A 101 -16.51 -17.49 -12.85
N HIS A 102 -16.11 -17.55 -14.12
CA HIS A 102 -15.65 -18.81 -14.76
C HIS A 102 -14.26 -19.24 -14.28
N GLN A 103 -13.48 -18.32 -13.69
CA GLN A 103 -12.13 -18.57 -13.17
C GLN A 103 -12.14 -18.95 -11.68
N VAL A 104 -13.31 -18.98 -11.03
CA VAL A 104 -13.46 -19.31 -9.60
C VAL A 104 -14.64 -20.26 -9.34
N ASP A 105 -14.36 -21.38 -8.70
CA ASP A 105 -15.38 -22.32 -8.22
C ASP A 105 -15.62 -22.11 -6.71
N VAL A 106 -16.82 -21.65 -6.38
CA VAL A 106 -17.28 -21.41 -5.00
C VAL A 106 -18.00 -22.61 -4.38
N ASN A 107 -18.22 -23.69 -5.12
CA ASN A 107 -18.99 -24.87 -4.68
C ASN A 107 -18.12 -26.00 -4.11
N VAL A 108 -16.88 -25.70 -3.71
CA VAL A 108 -15.89 -26.72 -3.34
C VAL A 108 -16.00 -27.25 -1.90
N HIS A 109 -16.64 -26.52 -0.99
CA HIS A 109 -16.81 -26.95 0.40
C HIS A 109 -18.28 -26.80 0.85
N PRO A 110 -18.85 -27.73 1.64
CA PRO A 110 -20.24 -27.65 2.10
C PRO A 110 -20.58 -26.35 2.86
N ALA A 111 -19.59 -25.77 3.55
CA ALA A 111 -19.71 -24.48 4.24
C ALA A 111 -19.42 -23.25 3.36
N LYS A 112 -18.98 -23.43 2.10
CA LYS A 112 -18.64 -22.35 1.14
C LYS A 112 -17.64 -21.31 1.63
N HIS A 113 -16.71 -21.72 2.50
CA HIS A 113 -15.67 -20.83 3.05
C HIS A 113 -14.39 -20.82 2.21
N GLU A 114 -14.26 -21.77 1.29
CA GLU A 114 -13.09 -21.95 0.44
C GLU A 114 -13.50 -21.81 -1.02
N VAL A 115 -12.56 -21.39 -1.85
CA VAL A 115 -12.74 -21.28 -3.30
C VAL A 115 -11.63 -22.03 -4.00
N ARG A 116 -11.91 -22.48 -5.22
CA ARG A 116 -10.87 -23.00 -6.11
C ARG A 116 -10.73 -22.09 -7.31
N PHE A 117 -9.57 -21.47 -7.44
CA PHE A 117 -9.21 -20.71 -8.62
C PHE A 117 -8.76 -21.64 -9.73
N HIS A 118 -9.16 -21.35 -10.97
CA HIS A 118 -8.68 -22.08 -12.14
C HIS A 118 -7.18 -21.83 -12.35
N GLN A 119 -6.74 -20.59 -12.12
CA GLN A 119 -5.35 -20.15 -12.21
C GLN A 119 -4.80 -19.71 -10.85
N SER A 120 -4.74 -20.64 -9.89
CA SER A 120 -4.32 -20.38 -8.50
C SER A 120 -3.03 -19.56 -8.38
N ARG A 121 -1.99 -19.91 -9.14
CA ARG A 121 -0.70 -19.22 -9.08
C ARG A 121 -0.81 -17.76 -9.54
N LEU A 122 -1.56 -17.53 -10.62
CA LEU A 122 -1.76 -16.18 -11.14
C LEU A 122 -2.51 -15.29 -10.13
N VAL A 123 -3.55 -15.84 -9.50
CA VAL A 123 -4.32 -15.13 -8.46
C VAL A 123 -3.45 -14.84 -7.23
N HIS A 124 -2.63 -15.81 -6.82
CA HIS A 124 -1.67 -15.63 -5.72
C HIS A 124 -0.71 -14.48 -6.02
N ASP A 125 -0.02 -14.54 -7.16
CA ASP A 125 0.97 -13.55 -7.55
C ASP A 125 0.34 -12.16 -7.73
N PHE A 126 -0.89 -12.09 -8.26
CA PHE A 126 -1.65 -10.86 -8.36
C PHE A 126 -1.93 -10.20 -7.00
N ILE A 127 -2.40 -10.98 -6.02
CA ILE A 127 -2.68 -10.48 -4.67
C ILE A 127 -1.38 -10.05 -3.98
N TYR A 128 -0.35 -10.89 -4.06
CA TYR A 128 0.96 -10.63 -3.49
C TYR A 128 1.53 -9.30 -4.01
N GLN A 129 1.55 -9.10 -5.33
CA GLN A 129 2.06 -7.87 -5.95
C GLN A 129 1.22 -6.64 -5.57
N GLY A 130 -0.11 -6.77 -5.55
CA GLY A 130 -0.99 -5.66 -5.17
C GLY A 130 -0.79 -5.19 -3.73
N VAL A 131 -0.63 -6.13 -2.80
CA VAL A 131 -0.34 -5.82 -1.39
C VAL A 131 1.07 -5.24 -1.26
N LEU A 132 2.08 -5.90 -1.84
CA LEU A 132 3.47 -5.45 -1.76
C LEU A 132 3.66 -4.04 -2.32
N SER A 133 3.01 -3.72 -3.43
CA SER A 133 3.08 -2.40 -4.06
C SER A 133 2.65 -1.28 -3.10
N VAL A 134 1.52 -1.45 -2.42
CA VAL A 134 1.02 -0.45 -1.45
C VAL A 134 1.91 -0.39 -0.20
N LEU A 135 2.43 -1.53 0.24
CA LEU A 135 3.37 -1.58 1.35
C LEU A 135 4.68 -0.85 1.05
N GLN A 136 5.17 -0.90 -0.19
CA GLN A 136 6.39 -0.21 -0.63
C GLN A 136 6.17 1.30 -0.81
N GLN A 137 5.01 1.72 -1.32
CA GLN A 137 4.69 3.15 -1.48
C GLN A 137 4.71 3.93 -0.16
N GLN A 138 4.47 3.28 0.98
CA GLN A 138 4.62 3.89 2.31
C GLN A 138 6.06 4.30 2.63
N LEU A 139 7.06 3.55 2.12
CA LEU A 139 8.47 3.90 2.32
C LEU A 139 8.88 5.11 1.47
N GLU A 140 8.19 5.37 0.37
CA GLU A 140 8.43 6.49 -0.54
C GLU A 140 7.61 7.73 -0.18
N THR A 141 7.25 7.92 1.09
CA THR A 141 6.84 9.26 1.54
C THR A 141 8.00 10.18 1.21
N PRO A 142 7.87 11.13 0.26
CA PRO A 142 8.99 11.97 -0.11
C PRO A 142 9.41 12.68 1.17
N LEU A 143 10.69 12.56 1.53
CA LEU A 143 11.28 13.57 2.40
C LEU A 143 10.80 14.91 1.84
N PRO A 144 10.25 15.83 2.66
CA PRO A 144 10.19 17.20 2.21
C PRO A 144 11.65 17.52 1.89
N LEU A 145 11.98 17.60 0.60
CA LEU A 145 13.09 18.43 0.19
C LEU A 145 12.68 19.76 0.78
N ASP A 146 13.33 20.12 1.89
CA ASP A 146 13.33 21.48 2.39
C ASP A 146 13.39 22.33 1.13
N ASP A 147 12.31 23.07 0.89
CA ASP A 147 12.33 24.25 0.05
C ASP A 147 13.29 25.16 0.81
N GLU A 148 14.60 24.90 0.68
CA GLU A 148 15.64 25.81 1.11
C GLU A 148 15.22 27.11 0.44
N PRO A 149 14.78 28.14 1.20
CA PRO A 149 14.34 29.36 0.60
C PRO A 149 15.54 29.87 -0.17
N GLN A 150 15.41 29.83 -1.50
CA GLN A 150 16.43 30.24 -2.44
C GLN A 150 17.01 31.56 -1.92
N PRO A 151 18.29 31.60 -1.50
CA PRO A 151 18.78 32.77 -0.80
C PRO A 151 18.65 33.94 -1.76
N ALA A 152 17.88 34.95 -1.31
CA ALA A 152 17.60 36.16 -2.07
C ALA A 152 18.88 36.68 -2.74
N PRO A 153 18.82 37.18 -3.99
CA PRO A 153 20.00 37.66 -4.69
C PRO A 153 20.69 38.72 -3.82
N ARG A 154 21.81 38.35 -3.22
CA ARG A 154 22.64 39.26 -2.43
C ARG A 154 23.11 40.35 -3.38
N SER A 155 22.59 41.56 -3.20
CA SER A 155 23.09 42.75 -3.87
C SER A 155 24.58 42.89 -3.58
N ILE A 156 25.41 42.70 -4.60
CA ILE A 156 26.86 42.83 -4.53
C ILE A 156 27.15 44.34 -4.44
N PRO A 157 27.72 44.88 -3.34
CA PRO A 157 28.20 46.25 -3.38
C PRO A 157 29.47 46.31 -4.22
N GLU A 158 29.50 47.35 -5.05
CA GLU A 158 30.51 47.72 -6.03
C GLU A 158 31.95 47.70 -5.47
N ASN A 159 32.84 47.11 -6.27
CA ASN A 159 34.25 46.86 -5.99
C ASN A 159 35.01 48.14 -5.63
N ARG A 160 35.34 48.34 -4.34
CA ARG A 160 36.41 49.28 -3.98
C ARG A 160 37.75 48.65 -4.29
N VAL A 161 38.35 49.15 -5.36
CA VAL A 161 39.73 48.93 -5.78
C VAL A 161 40.69 49.21 -4.62
N ALA A 162 41.38 48.19 -4.10
CA ALA A 162 42.63 48.37 -3.36
C ALA A 162 43.47 47.09 -3.29
N ALA A 163 44.63 47.19 -3.94
CA ALA A 163 45.92 46.56 -3.63
C ALA A 163 46.14 45.06 -3.86
N GLY A 164 47.00 44.77 -4.85
CA GLY A 164 47.85 43.56 -4.89
C GLY A 164 47.93 42.91 -6.27
N ARG A 165 48.95 43.26 -7.07
CA ARG A 165 49.24 42.58 -8.35
C ARG A 165 49.68 41.13 -8.10
N ASN A 166 49.00 40.15 -8.70
CA ASN A 166 49.44 38.75 -8.69
C ASN A 166 50.35 38.47 -9.90
N HIS A 167 51.57 38.03 -9.60
CA HIS A 167 52.72 37.87 -10.50
C HIS A 167 52.75 36.55 -11.32
N PHE A 168 51.66 35.80 -11.39
CA PHE A 168 51.68 34.41 -11.89
C PHE A 168 50.92 34.19 -13.20
N ALA A 169 50.60 35.25 -13.95
CA ALA A 169 49.93 35.16 -15.25
C ALA A 169 50.80 35.74 -16.38
N GLU A 170 51.91 35.06 -16.70
CA GLU A 170 52.51 35.13 -18.03
C GLU A 170 52.51 33.73 -18.64
N PRO A 171 51.89 33.52 -19.81
CA PRO A 171 52.06 32.28 -20.56
C PRO A 171 53.42 32.27 -21.25
N ALA A 172 54.06 31.10 -21.27
CA ALA A 172 55.32 30.87 -21.96
C ALA A 172 55.19 31.19 -23.46
N ALA A 173 56.14 31.99 -23.95
CA ALA A 173 56.21 32.44 -25.34
C ALA A 173 56.51 31.31 -26.33
N SER A 174 55.96 31.45 -27.53
CA SER A 174 56.64 31.12 -28.79
C SER A 174 56.52 32.32 -29.71
#